data_AF-A0A811RIA4-F1
#
_entry.id   AF-A0A811RIA4-F1
#
_cell.length_a   1.000
_cell.length_b   1.000
_cell.length_c   1.000
_cell.angle_alpha   90.00
_cell.angle_beta   90.00
_cell.angle_gamma   90.00
#
_symmetry.space_group_name_H-M   'P 1'
#
loop_
_entity.id
_entity.type
_entity.pdbx_description
1 polymer ?
#
loop_
_entity_poly.entity_id
_entity_poly.type
_entity_poly.pdbx_seq_one_letter_code
_entity_poly.pdbx_strand_id
1 'polypeptide(L)'
;MYRSPIFPHLVLSRDYLLVRSAKGALFLCRIDKVYAVGQEEPHMEVFSPGTKNVQNYLLNRMLVYVYREFRARESPGIICQIRADELPIQSPLTDAIVRKRLKHCAELKKGPKGHFWIKRPDFQVPSEEELKRLLAPESVTRTSHLAIVKAVRQSRRGHHMRTK
;
A
#
# COMPACT_ATOMS: atom_id res chain seq x y z
N MET A 1 -3.86 13.93 -8.28
CA MET A 1 -3.22 14.03 -6.95
C MET A 1 -2.91 15.47 -6.61
N TYR A 2 -2.26 16.19 -7.52
CA TYR A 2 -2.00 17.63 -7.43
C TYR A 2 -2.17 18.25 -8.82
N ARG A 3 -2.16 19.58 -8.89
CA ARG A 3 -1.92 20.36 -10.11
C ARG A 3 -0.59 21.07 -9.98
N SER A 4 0.07 21.35 -11.08
CA SER A 4 1.32 22.11 -11.08
C SER A 4 1.50 22.78 -12.44
N PRO A 5 2.09 23.99 -12.51
CA PRO A 5 2.59 24.51 -13.76
C PRO A 5 3.71 23.60 -14.30
N ILE A 6 3.77 23.47 -15.63
CA ILE A 6 4.81 22.72 -16.34
C ILE A 6 5.49 23.63 -17.36
N PHE A 7 6.82 23.57 -17.43
CA PHE A 7 7.62 24.39 -18.33
C PHE A 7 8.44 23.48 -19.24
N PRO A 8 8.23 23.51 -20.57
CA PRO A 8 9.01 22.70 -21.50
C PRO A 8 10.46 23.19 -21.57
N HIS A 9 11.41 22.25 -21.64
CA HIS A 9 12.83 22.53 -21.82
C HIS A 9 13.42 21.73 -22.98
N LEU A 10 14.55 22.20 -23.50
CA LEU A 10 15.28 21.52 -24.56
C LEU A 10 16.01 20.29 -24.00
N VAL A 11 15.90 19.18 -24.72
CA VAL A 11 16.67 17.97 -24.45
C VAL A 11 18.00 18.07 -25.19
N LEU A 12 19.12 17.95 -24.49
CA LEU A 12 20.43 17.95 -25.13
C LEU A 12 20.56 16.74 -26.07
N SER A 13 21.26 16.91 -27.19
CA SER A 13 21.51 15.83 -28.15
C SER A 13 22.29 14.66 -27.56
N ARG A 14 23.07 14.93 -26.50
CA ARG A 14 23.92 13.96 -25.80
C ARG A 14 23.19 13.19 -24.69
N ASP A 15 21.97 13.61 -24.32
CA ASP A 15 21.22 12.99 -23.23
C ASP A 15 20.36 11.84 -23.75
N TYR A 16 20.43 10.70 -23.07
CA TYR A 16 19.67 9.50 -23.40
C TYR A 16 19.11 8.86 -22.13
N LEU A 17 17.99 8.17 -22.26
CA LEU A 17 17.40 7.38 -21.19
C LEU A 17 17.96 5.96 -21.25
N LEU A 18 18.74 5.57 -20.25
CA LEU A 18 19.15 4.18 -20.06
C LEU A 18 18.08 3.42 -19.28
N VAL A 19 17.41 2.48 -19.94
CA VAL A 19 16.37 1.64 -19.33
C VAL A 19 16.95 0.27 -19.01
N ARG A 20 16.85 -0.14 -17.74
CA ARG A 20 17.21 -1.49 -17.30
C ARG A 20 15.95 -2.31 -17.02
N SER A 21 15.77 -3.40 -17.77
CA SER A 21 14.69 -4.35 -17.52
C SER A 21 14.93 -5.16 -16.24
N ALA A 22 13.85 -5.72 -15.67
CA ALA A 22 13.94 -6.63 -14.51
C ALA A 22 14.81 -7.87 -14.79
N LYS A 23 14.90 -8.30 -16.06
CA LYS A 23 15.76 -9.42 -16.49
C LYS A 23 17.22 -9.02 -16.76
N GLY A 24 17.57 -7.75 -16.52
CA GLY A 24 18.94 -7.25 -16.67
C GLY A 24 19.31 -6.70 -18.05
N ALA A 25 18.45 -6.87 -19.06
CA ALA A 25 18.68 -6.26 -20.38
C ALA A 25 18.66 -4.72 -20.29
N LEU A 26 19.55 -4.08 -21.05
CA LEU A 26 19.73 -2.63 -21.12
C LEU A 26 19.27 -2.11 -22.48
N PHE A 27 18.54 -0.99 -22.47
CA PHE A 27 18.07 -0.30 -23.66
C PHE A 27 18.43 1.18 -23.56
N LEU A 28 18.92 1.75 -24.66
CA LEU A 28 19.19 3.17 -24.75
C LEU A 28 18.10 3.82 -25.60
N CYS A 29 17.33 4.73 -25.00
CA CYS A 29 16.21 5.41 -25.64
C CYS A 29 16.49 6.91 -25.77
N ARG A 30 16.04 7.51 -26.88
CA ARG A 30 16.09 8.97 -27.05
C ARG A 30 15.02 9.62 -26.15
N ILE A 31 15.36 10.76 -25.55
CA ILE A 31 14.41 11.56 -24.77
C ILE A 31 13.75 12.55 -25.72
N ASP A 32 12.43 12.45 -25.89
CA ASP A 32 11.70 13.32 -26.84
C ASP A 32 11.44 14.71 -26.25
N LYS A 33 11.03 14.78 -24.98
CA LYS A 33 10.63 16.00 -24.30
C LYS A 33 10.97 15.93 -22.81
N VAL A 34 11.32 17.07 -22.23
CA VAL A 34 11.54 17.22 -20.78
C VAL A 34 10.82 18.48 -20.30
N TYR A 35 10.27 18.39 -19.09
CA TYR A 35 9.51 19.48 -18.47
C TYR A 35 10.02 19.72 -17.06
N ALA A 36 10.18 20.99 -16.68
CA ALA A 36 10.33 21.38 -15.29
C ALA A 36 8.92 21.50 -14.68
N VAL A 37 8.69 20.77 -13.59
CA VAL A 37 7.44 20.82 -12.83
C VAL A 37 7.64 21.82 -11.70
N GLY A 38 6.78 22.84 -11.64
CA GLY A 38 6.83 23.86 -10.60
C GLY A 38 6.23 23.41 -9.27
N GLN A 39 5.77 24.38 -8.48
CA GLN A 39 5.15 24.10 -7.18
C GLN A 39 3.82 23.37 -7.35
N GLU A 40 3.65 22.29 -6.59
CA GLU A 40 2.42 21.51 -6.57
C GLU A 40 1.32 22.20 -5.75
N GLU A 41 0.13 22.32 -6.34
CA GLU A 41 -1.15 22.63 -5.70
C GLU A 41 -1.83 21.30 -5.32
N PRO A 42 -1.85 20.90 -4.02
CA PRO A 42 -2.40 19.63 -3.61
C PRO A 42 -3.93 19.61 -3.74
N HIS A 43 -4.48 18.61 -4.43
CA HIS A 43 -5.94 18.36 -4.50
C HIS A 43 -6.39 17.21 -3.60
N MET A 44 -5.49 16.71 -2.78
CA MET A 44 -5.81 15.69 -1.80
C MET A 44 -5.01 15.86 -0.53
N GLU A 45 -5.66 15.59 0.59
CA GLU A 45 -4.99 15.56 1.89
C GLU A 45 -4.03 14.36 1.95
N VAL A 46 -2.78 14.65 2.35
CA VAL A 46 -1.82 13.62 2.75
C VAL A 46 -2.23 13.11 4.12
N PHE A 47 -2.29 11.79 4.30
CA PHE A 47 -2.70 11.24 5.58
C PHE A 47 -1.74 11.62 6.70
N SER A 48 -2.28 11.98 7.85
CA SER A 48 -1.49 12.26 9.05
C SER A 48 -1.21 10.98 9.87
N PRO A 49 -0.06 10.90 10.58
CA PRO A 49 0.24 9.74 11.43
C PRO A 49 -0.85 9.49 12.46
N GLY A 50 -1.22 8.23 12.68
CA GLY A 50 -2.16 7.85 13.74
C GLY A 50 -3.63 8.22 13.47
N THR A 51 -3.95 8.73 12.27
CA THR A 51 -5.34 9.00 11.91
C THR A 51 -6.11 7.72 11.58
N LYS A 52 -7.44 7.77 11.75
CA LYS A 52 -8.36 6.71 11.33
C LYS A 52 -8.25 6.40 9.82
N ASN A 53 -7.90 7.39 9.01
CA ASN A 53 -7.71 7.21 7.57
C ASN A 53 -6.56 6.25 7.24
N VAL A 54 -5.42 6.38 7.95
CA VAL A 54 -4.29 5.44 7.80
C VAL A 54 -4.70 4.04 8.27
N GLN A 55 -5.39 3.93 9.40
CA GLN A 55 -5.87 2.64 9.89
C GLN A 55 -6.81 1.97 8.89
N ASN A 56 -7.79 2.71 8.36
CA ASN A 56 -8.73 2.20 7.36
C ASN A 56 -8.01 1.76 6.08
N TYR A 57 -7.05 2.54 5.60
CA TYR A 57 -6.23 2.16 4.45
C TYR A 57 -5.48 0.84 4.70
N LEU A 58 -4.79 0.70 5.84
CA LEU A 58 -4.06 -0.51 6.18
C LEU A 58 -5.01 -1.72 6.34
N LEU A 59 -6.19 -1.52 6.93
CA LEU A 59 -7.21 -2.57 7.04
C LEU A 59 -7.74 -3.00 5.67
N ASN A 60 -8.05 -2.06 4.79
CA ASN A 60 -8.50 -2.39 3.43
C ASN A 60 -7.39 -3.10 2.64
N ARG A 61 -6.13 -2.71 2.83
CA ARG A 61 -4.96 -3.37 2.23
C ARG A 61 -4.84 -4.83 2.69
N MET A 62 -4.93 -5.06 3.99
CA MET A 62 -4.94 -6.40 4.56
C MET A 62 -6.14 -7.22 4.06
N LEU A 63 -7.34 -6.64 3.99
CA LEU A 63 -8.54 -7.32 3.51
C LEU A 63 -8.41 -7.76 2.05
N VAL A 64 -7.91 -6.88 1.17
CA VAL A 64 -7.68 -7.24 -0.25
C VAL A 64 -6.69 -8.41 -0.36
N TYR A 65 -5.64 -8.43 0.47
CA TYR A 65 -4.72 -9.56 0.53
C TYR A 65 -5.45 -10.86 0.96
N VAL A 66 -6.19 -10.82 2.06
CA VAL A 66 -6.95 -11.96 2.60
C VAL A 66 -7.96 -12.50 1.58
N TYR A 67 -8.70 -11.62 0.90
CA TYR A 67 -9.69 -12.02 -0.11
C TYR A 67 -9.04 -12.66 -1.33
N ARG A 68 -7.89 -12.16 -1.78
CA ARG A 68 -7.13 -12.78 -2.87
C ARG A 68 -6.59 -14.14 -2.48
N GLU A 69 -6.08 -14.28 -1.25
CA GLU A 69 -5.63 -15.58 -0.73
C GLU A 69 -6.78 -16.59 -0.61
N PHE A 70 -7.94 -16.16 -0.11
CA PHE A 70 -9.12 -17.02 -0.07
C PHE A 70 -9.55 -17.47 -1.46
N ARG A 71 -9.55 -16.58 -2.46
CA ARG A 71 -9.87 -16.95 -3.85
C ARG A 71 -8.82 -17.90 -4.43
N ALA A 72 -7.54 -17.67 -4.18
CA ALA A 72 -6.45 -18.49 -4.70
C ALA A 72 -6.42 -19.91 -4.10
N ARG A 73 -6.88 -20.06 -2.85
CA ARG A 73 -6.94 -21.35 -2.13
C ARG A 73 -8.33 -22.02 -2.24
N GLU A 74 -9.27 -21.41 -2.94
CA GLU A 74 -10.62 -21.94 -3.10
C GLU A 74 -10.59 -23.21 -3.96
N SER A 75 -11.02 -24.33 -3.39
CA SER A 75 -11.06 -25.62 -4.06
C SER A 75 -12.19 -26.48 -3.49
N PRO A 76 -12.88 -27.29 -4.30
CA PRO A 76 -13.98 -28.13 -3.83
C PRO A 76 -13.54 -29.03 -2.67
N GLY A 77 -14.25 -28.97 -1.55
CA GLY A 77 -13.98 -29.79 -0.36
C GLY A 77 -12.80 -29.34 0.52
N ILE A 78 -12.10 -28.25 0.17
CA ILE A 78 -10.97 -27.72 0.95
C ILE A 78 -11.38 -26.49 1.74
N ILE A 79 -11.17 -26.53 3.06
CA ILE A 79 -11.38 -25.37 3.93
C ILE A 79 -10.28 -24.35 3.67
N CYS A 80 -10.66 -23.16 3.20
CA CYS A 80 -9.74 -22.05 3.00
C CYS A 80 -9.25 -21.52 4.35
N GLN A 81 -7.97 -21.75 4.65
CA GLN A 81 -7.32 -21.27 5.87
C GLN A 81 -6.06 -20.46 5.55
N ILE A 82 -5.84 -19.40 6.31
CA ILE A 82 -4.63 -18.55 6.29
C ILE A 82 -4.06 -18.54 7.69
N ARG A 83 -2.74 -18.70 7.86
CA ARG A 83 -2.16 -18.62 9.20
C ARG A 83 -2.20 -17.19 9.72
N ALA A 84 -2.42 -17.01 11.02
CA ALA A 84 -2.52 -15.69 11.62
C ALA A 84 -1.21 -14.88 11.51
N ASP A 85 -0.05 -15.56 11.49
CA ASP A 85 1.28 -14.95 11.35
C ASP A 85 1.65 -14.63 9.89
N GLU A 86 0.92 -15.15 8.90
CA GLU A 86 1.09 -14.79 7.48
C GLU A 86 0.42 -13.45 7.13
N LEU A 87 -0.44 -12.92 8.00
CA LEU A 87 -1.15 -11.69 7.71
C LEU A 87 -0.20 -10.48 7.72
N PRO A 88 -0.23 -9.62 6.69
CA PRO A 88 0.60 -8.42 6.62
C PRO A 88 0.06 -7.32 7.54
N ILE A 89 0.09 -7.54 8.85
CA ILE A 89 -0.35 -6.59 9.88
C ILE A 89 0.73 -5.53 10.03
N GLN A 90 0.38 -4.27 9.73
CA GLN A 90 1.29 -3.14 9.81
C GLN A 90 0.82 -2.17 10.90
N SER A 91 1.77 -1.64 11.67
CA SER A 91 1.47 -0.58 12.67
C SER A 91 0.81 0.63 12.00
N PRO A 92 -0.25 1.22 12.58
CA PRO A 92 -0.74 1.03 13.96
C PRO A 92 -1.90 0.02 14.10
N LEU A 93 -2.03 -0.95 13.20
CA LEU A 93 -3.03 -2.01 13.38
C LEU A 93 -2.65 -2.91 14.56
N THR A 94 -3.62 -3.17 15.43
CA THR A 94 -3.49 -4.13 16.52
C THR A 94 -4.30 -5.39 16.19
N ASP A 95 -3.94 -6.51 16.82
CA ASP A 95 -4.66 -7.76 16.62
C ASP A 95 -6.15 -7.65 16.96
N ALA A 96 -6.52 -6.81 17.93
CA ALA A 96 -7.92 -6.59 18.28
C ALA A 96 -8.70 -5.94 17.12
N ILE A 97 -8.12 -4.94 16.46
CA ILE A 97 -8.72 -4.28 15.29
C ILE A 97 -8.81 -5.27 14.13
N VAL A 98 -7.73 -6.02 13.88
CA VAL A 98 -7.69 -7.04 12.82
C VAL A 98 -8.75 -8.12 13.06
N ARG A 99 -8.83 -8.65 14.29
CA ARG A 99 -9.83 -9.66 14.66
C ARG A 99 -11.26 -9.13 14.48
N LYS A 100 -11.54 -7.92 14.95
CA LYS A 100 -12.84 -7.27 14.76
C LYS A 100 -13.20 -7.13 13.28
N ARG A 101 -12.21 -6.78 12.45
CA ARG A 101 -12.38 -6.59 11.01
C ARG A 101 -12.39 -7.88 10.20
N LEU A 102 -11.89 -9.00 10.70
CA LEU A 102 -11.95 -10.29 9.99
C LEU A 102 -13.15 -11.14 10.40
N LYS A 103 -13.76 -10.87 11.57
CA LYS A 103 -14.91 -11.62 12.10
C LYS A 103 -16.08 -11.76 11.12
N HIS A 104 -16.26 -10.81 10.18
CA HIS A 104 -17.35 -10.88 9.20
C HIS A 104 -17.08 -11.89 8.06
N CYS A 105 -15.82 -12.18 7.73
CA CYS A 105 -15.45 -13.05 6.61
C CYS A 105 -14.72 -14.32 7.03
N ALA A 106 -14.15 -14.36 8.24
CA ALA A 106 -13.34 -15.45 8.73
C ALA A 106 -13.48 -15.67 10.25
N GLU A 107 -13.29 -16.91 10.67
CA GLU A 107 -13.24 -17.32 12.07
C GLU A 107 -11.79 -17.67 12.46
N LEU A 108 -11.37 -17.25 13.67
CA LEU A 108 -10.05 -17.58 14.20
C LEU A 108 -10.12 -18.91 14.96
N LYS A 109 -9.46 -19.96 14.46
CA LYS A 109 -9.36 -21.26 15.14
C LYS A 109 -7.94 -21.55 15.59
N LYS A 110 -7.79 -22.19 16.75
CA LYS A 110 -6.51 -22.71 17.24
C LYS A 110 -6.28 -24.09 16.64
N GLY A 111 -5.24 -24.21 15.83
CA GLY A 111 -4.77 -25.48 15.27
C GLY A 111 -3.48 -25.96 15.95
N PRO A 112 -2.99 -27.14 15.56
CA PRO A 112 -1.77 -27.73 16.13
C PRO A 112 -0.50 -26.91 15.83
N LYS A 113 -0.50 -26.12 14.75
CA LYS A 113 0.64 -25.28 14.31
C LYS A 113 0.42 -23.78 14.54
N GLY A 114 -0.50 -23.40 15.42
CA GLY A 114 -0.81 -22.00 15.75
C GLY A 114 -2.24 -21.60 15.44
N HIS A 115 -2.48 -20.30 15.25
CA HIS A 115 -3.81 -19.75 14.98
C HIS A 115 -4.04 -19.61 13.47
N PHE A 116 -5.24 -19.97 13.02
CA PHE A 116 -5.64 -19.94 11.61
C PHE A 116 -6.93 -19.15 11.44
N TRP A 117 -6.96 -18.30 10.41
CA TRP A 117 -8.15 -17.64 9.90
C TRP A 117 -8.81 -18.53 8.86
N ILE A 118 -10.00 -19.00 9.17
CA ILE A 118 -10.79 -19.89 8.30
C ILE A 118 -11.92 -19.08 7.68
N LYS A 119 -12.00 -19.06 6.35
CA LYS A 119 -13.10 -18.41 5.62
C LYS A 119 -14.44 -19.00 6.07
N ARG A 120 -15.44 -18.15 6.34
CA ARG A 120 -16.78 -18.63 6.67
C ARG A 120 -17.46 -19.23 5.41
N PRO A 121 -18.19 -20.34 5.51
CA PRO A 121 -18.77 -21.03 4.35
C PRO A 121 -19.87 -20.20 3.66
N ASP A 122 -20.54 -19.32 4.41
CA ASP A 122 -21.57 -18.40 3.93
C ASP A 122 -21.00 -17.09 3.36
N PHE A 123 -19.68 -16.88 3.45
CA PHE A 123 -19.06 -15.64 2.98
C PHE A 123 -18.62 -15.76 1.52
N GLN A 124 -19.26 -14.96 0.65
CA GLN A 124 -18.83 -14.79 -0.73
C GLN A 124 -17.71 -13.75 -0.83
N VAL A 125 -16.58 -14.14 -1.42
CA VAL A 125 -15.46 -13.23 -1.65
C VAL A 125 -15.86 -12.21 -2.73
N PRO A 126 -15.70 -10.90 -2.51
CA PRO A 126 -16.00 -9.88 -3.52
C PRO A 126 -15.22 -10.08 -4.82
N SER A 127 -15.73 -9.58 -5.94
CA SER A 127 -15.09 -9.61 -7.25
C SER A 127 -13.81 -8.78 -7.31
N GLU A 128 -12.93 -9.03 -8.29
CA GLU A 128 -11.67 -8.27 -8.41
C GLU A 128 -11.90 -6.76 -8.64
N GLU A 129 -13.00 -6.39 -9.30
CA GLU A 129 -13.38 -5.00 -9.52
C GLU A 129 -13.78 -4.31 -8.22
N GLU A 130 -14.52 -4.99 -7.36
CA GLU A 130 -14.88 -4.48 -6.03
C GLU A 130 -13.65 -4.37 -5.13
N LEU A 131 -12.72 -5.32 -5.21
CA LEU A 131 -11.45 -5.26 -4.47
C LEU A 131 -10.60 -4.05 -4.89
N LYS A 132 -10.54 -3.73 -6.19
CA LYS A 132 -9.83 -2.55 -6.69
C LYS A 132 -10.43 -1.24 -6.17
N ARG A 133 -11.75 -1.18 -5.94
CA ARG A 133 -12.42 0.00 -5.37
C ARG A 133 -12.06 0.24 -3.90
N LEU A 134 -11.68 -0.81 -3.15
CA LEU A 134 -11.26 -0.68 -1.74
C LEU A 134 -9.91 0.03 -1.58
N LEU A 135 -9.08 0.03 -2.63
CA LEU A 135 -7.72 0.56 -2.62
C LEU A 135 -7.42 1.33 -3.90
N ALA A 136 -7.89 2.58 -3.95
CA ALA A 136 -7.52 3.49 -5.02
C ALA A 136 -5.99 3.77 -4.98
N PRO A 137 -5.30 3.82 -6.13
CA PRO A 137 -3.86 4.12 -6.20
C PRO A 137 -3.45 5.39 -5.44
N GLU A 138 -4.30 6.40 -5.45
CA GLU A 138 -4.13 7.67 -4.75
C GLU A 138 -3.98 7.48 -3.23
N SER A 139 -4.66 6.48 -2.66
CA SER A 139 -4.58 6.16 -1.22
C SER A 139 -3.20 5.63 -0.84
N VAL A 140 -2.54 4.93 -1.76
CA VAL A 140 -1.15 4.49 -1.61
C VAL A 140 -0.24 5.71 -1.58
N THR A 141 -0.37 6.63 -2.54
CA THR A 141 0.44 7.84 -2.61
C THR A 141 0.27 8.75 -1.39
N ARG A 142 -0.95 8.90 -0.87
CA ARG A 142 -1.23 9.62 0.38
C ARG A 142 -0.50 9.00 1.58
N THR A 143 -0.40 7.67 1.62
CA THR A 143 0.28 6.94 2.70
C THR A 143 1.81 6.94 2.53
N SER A 144 2.31 6.89 1.31
CA SER A 144 3.76 6.97 1.04
C SER A 144 4.32 8.35 1.41
N HIS A 145 3.61 9.43 1.10
CA HIS A 145 4.01 10.78 1.52
C HIS A 145 4.08 10.94 3.05
N LEU A 146 3.21 10.26 3.79
CA LEU A 146 3.30 10.22 5.25
C LEU A 146 4.63 9.63 5.75
N ALA A 147 5.17 8.59 5.12
CA ALA A 147 6.46 8.02 5.50
C ALA A 147 7.59 9.05 5.35
N ILE A 148 7.57 9.85 4.29
CA ILE A 148 8.51 10.94 4.04
C ILE A 148 8.36 12.04 5.11
N VAL A 149 7.12 12.46 5.42
CA VAL A 149 6.85 13.47 6.46
C VAL A 149 7.34 13.01 7.84
N LYS A 150 7.18 11.72 8.17
CA LYS A 150 7.73 11.14 9.40
C LYS A 150 9.25 11.22 9.45
N ALA A 151 9.93 10.85 8.36
CA ALA A 151 11.39 10.91 8.28
C ALA A 151 11.92 12.35 8.46
N VAL A 152 11.29 13.34 7.82
CA VAL A 152 11.66 14.76 7.99
C VAL A 152 11.44 15.24 9.43
N ARG A 153 10.32 14.88 10.06
CA ARG A 153 10.04 15.25 11.46
C ARG A 153 11.04 14.63 12.43
N GLN A 154 11.44 13.38 12.21
CA GLN A 154 12.45 12.70 13.04
C GLN A 154 13.82 13.36 12.91
N SER A 155 14.23 13.73 11.70
CA SER A 155 15.49 14.45 11.45
C SER A 155 15.54 15.81 12.19
N ARG A 156 14.45 16.59 12.15
CA ARG A 156 14.35 17.88 12.87
C ARG A 156 14.40 17.73 14.39
N ARG A 157 13.76 16.70 14.94
CA ARG A 157 13.80 16.40 16.40
C ARG A 157 15.18 15.92 16.85
N GLY A 158 15.87 15.12 16.03
CA GLY A 158 17.25 14.69 16.30
C GLY A 158 18.26 15.83 16.30
N HIS A 159 18.06 16.84 15.44
CA HIS A 159 18.86 18.07 15.47
C HIS A 159 18.66 18.86 16.77
N HIS A 160 17.43 18.96 17.27
CA HIS A 160 17.12 19.71 18.49
C HIS A 160 17.66 19.06 19.78
N MET A 161 17.91 17.74 19.77
CA MET A 161 18.55 17.04 20.89
C MET A 161 20.08 17.00 20.82
N ARG A 162 20.69 17.40 19.70
CA ARG A 162 22.16 17.52 19.56
C ARG A 162 22.68 18.93 19.84
N THR A 163 21.80 19.92 19.94
CA THR A 163 22.14 21.33 20.23
C THR A 163 21.86 21.74 21.67
N LYS A 164 21.83 20.78 22.60
CA LYS A 164 21.84 20.98 24.06
C LYS A 164 22.93 20.12 24.64
#